data_AF-A0A1I3QYN8-F1
#
_entry.id   AF-A0A1I3QYN8-F1
#
_cell.length_a   1.000
_cell.length_b   1.000
_cell.length_c   1.000
_cell.angle_alpha   90.00
_cell.angle_beta   90.00
_cell.angle_gamma   90.00
#
_symmetry.space_group_name_H-M   'P 1'
#
loop_
_entity.id
_entity.type
_entity.pdbx_description
1 polymer ?
#
loop_
_entity_poly.entity_id
_entity_poly.type
_entity_poly.pdbx_seq_one_letter_code
_entity_poly.pdbx_strand_id
1 'polypeptide(L)'
;MSQPPLRAVPPLDPCAGFISVLVLRCADGESEALGTLVDLFYALVLATVAPQRRGDARADQVVAVFHEVWRRAPGFESGEDPVAWILDVASDIRPGASVPAAS
;
A
#
# COMPACT_ATOMS: atom_id res chain seq x y z
N MET A 1 9.55 -27.81 37.38
CA MET A 1 9.94 -26.69 36.49
C MET A 1 8.73 -26.36 35.64
N SER A 2 8.01 -25.29 35.95
CA SER A 2 6.78 -24.92 35.25
C SER A 2 7.14 -24.21 33.94
N GLN A 3 6.73 -24.79 32.81
CA GLN A 3 6.91 -24.21 31.49
C GLN A 3 6.04 -22.94 31.38
N PRO A 4 6.57 -21.79 30.93
CA PRO A 4 5.76 -20.60 30.72
C PRO A 4 4.75 -20.84 29.59
N PRO A 5 3.54 -20.26 29.68
CA PRO A 5 2.53 -20.43 28.65
C PRO A 5 3.03 -19.83 27.34
N LEU A 6 3.07 -20.66 26.29
CA LEU A 6 3.32 -20.20 24.94
C LEU A 6 2.23 -19.19 24.57
N ARG A 7 2.60 -17.91 24.40
CA ARG A 7 1.71 -16.92 23.82
C ARG A 7 1.33 -17.42 22.42
N ALA A 8 0.05 -17.68 22.21
CA ALA A 8 -0.47 -17.99 20.88
C ALA A 8 -0.22 -16.77 19.98
N VAL A 9 0.76 -16.89 19.09
CA VAL A 9 0.87 -15.98 17.95
C VAL A 9 -0.34 -16.30 17.07
N PRO A 10 -1.24 -15.33 16.79
CA PRO A 10 -2.34 -15.58 15.89
C PRO A 10 -1.78 -16.09 14.55
N PRO A 11 -2.48 -17.01 13.86
CA PRO A 11 -2.03 -17.47 12.55
C PRO A 11 -1.84 -16.24 11.67
N LEU A 12 -0.60 -16.02 11.24
CA LEU A 12 -0.30 -14.98 10.27
C LEU A 12 -1.15 -15.29 9.04
N ASP A 13 -2.04 -14.37 8.68
CA ASP A 13 -2.68 -14.43 7.38
C ASP A 13 -1.55 -14.38 6.34
N PRO A 14 -1.32 -15.46 5.57
CA PRO A 14 -0.19 -15.53 4.64
C PRO A 14 -0.28 -14.44 3.57
N CYS A 15 -1.48 -13.96 3.25
CA CYS A 15 -1.68 -12.85 2.34
C CYS A 15 -1.20 -11.54 2.97
N ALA A 16 -1.58 -11.26 4.23
CA ALA A 16 -1.11 -10.07 4.93
C ALA A 16 0.42 -10.08 5.07
N GLY A 17 1.01 -11.21 5.47
CA GLY A 17 2.47 -11.34 5.57
C GLY A 17 3.19 -11.08 4.23
N PHE A 18 2.64 -11.58 3.12
CA PHE A 18 3.17 -11.34 1.79
C PHE A 18 3.12 -9.86 1.40
N ILE A 19 2.00 -9.19 1.64
CA ILE A 19 1.84 -7.76 1.30
C ILE A 19 2.76 -6.90 2.16
N SER A 20 2.89 -7.19 3.47
CA SER A 20 3.84 -6.50 4.35
C SER A 20 5.28 -6.62 3.83
N VAL A 21 5.69 -7.79 3.34
CA VAL A 21 7.02 -7.98 2.74
C VAL A 21 7.19 -7.13 1.49
N LEU A 22 6.17 -7.03 0.63
CA LEU A 22 6.24 -6.16 -0.56
C LEU A 22 6.39 -4.69 -0.19
N VAL A 23 5.68 -4.20 0.84
CA VAL A 23 5.81 -2.82 1.32
C VAL A 23 7.21 -2.56 1.88
N LEU A 24 7.76 -3.49 2.67
CA LEU A 24 9.13 -3.37 3.19
C LEU A 24 10.19 -3.36 2.07
N ARG A 25 10.05 -4.21 1.05
CA ARG A 25 10.93 -4.18 -0.14
C ARG A 25 10.83 -2.85 -0.90
N CYS A 26 9.66 -2.22 -0.92
CA CYS A 26 9.53 -0.85 -1.46
C CYS A 26 10.29 0.16 -0.61
N ALA A 27 10.29 0.03 0.72
CA ALA A 27 11.08 0.87 1.62
C ALA A 27 12.60 0.74 1.35
N ASP A 28 13.05 -0.45 0.96
CA ASP A 28 14.42 -0.73 0.54
C ASP A 28 14.74 -0.28 -0.90
N GLY A 29 13.77 0.30 -1.62
CA GLY A 29 13.95 0.83 -2.97
C GLY A 29 13.81 -0.22 -4.08
N GLU A 30 13.16 -1.36 -3.83
CA GLU A 30 12.93 -2.40 -4.83
C GLU A 30 11.67 -2.13 -5.66
N SER A 31 11.84 -1.60 -6.88
CA SER A 31 10.72 -1.25 -7.77
C SER A 31 9.89 -2.44 -8.25
N GLU A 32 10.44 -3.66 -8.28
CA GLU A 32 9.72 -4.89 -8.61
C GLU A 32 8.61 -5.18 -7.58
N ALA A 33 8.89 -4.93 -6.30
CA ALA A 33 7.89 -5.08 -5.24
C ALA A 33 6.74 -4.09 -5.42
N LEU A 34 7.05 -2.85 -5.83
CA LEU A 34 6.03 -1.85 -6.15
C LEU A 34 5.17 -2.30 -7.35
N GLY A 35 5.79 -2.83 -8.40
CA GLY A 35 5.06 -3.41 -9.54
C GLY A 35 4.10 -4.51 -9.11
N THR A 36 4.55 -5.38 -8.22
CA THR A 36 3.69 -6.44 -7.66
C THR A 36 2.52 -5.87 -6.85
N LEU A 37 2.75 -4.82 -6.06
CA LEU A 37 1.67 -4.13 -5.34
C LEU A 37 0.69 -3.47 -6.32
N VAL A 38 1.16 -2.87 -7.41
CA VAL A 38 0.30 -2.32 -8.46
C VAL A 38 -0.60 -3.41 -9.02
N ASP A 39 -0.04 -4.53 -9.45
CA ASP A 39 -0.83 -5.63 -10.04
C ASP A 39 -1.92 -6.16 -9.08
N LEU A 40 -1.61 -6.28 -7.79
CA LEU A 40 -2.53 -6.79 -6.78
C LEU A 40 -3.62 -5.79 -6.41
N PHE A 41 -3.28 -4.50 -6.29
CA PHE A 41 -4.16 -3.48 -5.72
C PHE A 41 -4.78 -2.54 -6.74
N TYR A 42 -4.38 -2.59 -8.01
CA TYR A 42 -4.84 -1.64 -9.03
C TYR A 42 -6.35 -1.49 -9.05
N ALA A 43 -7.09 -2.61 -9.16
CA ALA A 43 -8.54 -2.59 -9.22
C ALA A 43 -9.19 -2.04 -7.93
N LEU A 44 -8.59 -2.35 -6.77
CA LEU A 44 -9.10 -1.92 -5.47
C LEU A 44 -8.87 -0.42 -5.27
N VAL A 45 -7.64 0.06 -5.51
CA VAL A 45 -7.29 1.49 -5.48
C VAL A 45 -8.15 2.26 -6.48
N LEU A 46 -8.31 1.73 -7.70
CA LEU A 46 -9.17 2.31 -8.73
C LEU A 46 -10.62 2.47 -8.24
N ALA A 47 -11.15 1.51 -7.47
CA ALA A 47 -12.48 1.57 -6.88
C ALA A 47 -12.57 2.60 -5.73
N THR A 48 -11.52 2.73 -4.92
CA THR A 48 -11.42 3.71 -3.83
C THR A 48 -11.38 5.15 -4.35
N VAL A 49 -10.65 5.42 -5.43
CA VAL A 49 -10.53 6.76 -6.03
C VAL A 49 -11.63 7.09 -7.05
N ALA A 50 -12.47 6.09 -7.38
CA ALA A 50 -13.58 6.18 -8.34
C ALA A 50 -14.63 7.28 -8.11
N PRO A 51 -14.98 7.68 -6.87
CA PRO A 51 -16.17 8.50 -6.66
C PRO A 51 -16.11 9.90 -7.32
N GLN A 52 -14.94 10.40 -7.72
CA GLN A 52 -14.76 11.83 -8.04
C GLN A 52 -14.33 12.22 -9.48
N ARG A 53 -13.98 11.29 -10.41
CA ARG A 53 -13.47 11.67 -11.76
C ARG A 53 -13.82 10.65 -12.87
N ARG A 54 -13.95 11.09 -14.13
CA ARG A 54 -14.14 10.24 -15.33
C ARG A 54 -12.89 10.28 -16.22
N GLY A 55 -12.59 9.18 -16.92
CA GLY A 55 -11.53 9.11 -17.96
C GLY A 55 -10.09 9.04 -17.42
N ASP A 56 -9.13 9.49 -18.22
CA ASP A 56 -7.66 9.38 -18.00
C ASP A 56 -7.20 9.94 -16.64
N ALA A 57 -7.89 10.97 -16.13
CA ALA A 57 -7.64 11.54 -14.80
C ALA A 57 -7.75 10.52 -13.65
N ARG A 58 -8.43 9.39 -13.87
CA ARG A 58 -8.55 8.31 -12.88
C ARG A 58 -7.33 7.41 -12.86
N ALA A 59 -6.74 7.13 -14.02
CA ALA A 59 -5.50 6.36 -14.11
C ALA A 59 -4.34 7.13 -13.46
N ASP A 60 -4.24 8.43 -13.72
CA ASP A 60 -3.24 9.32 -13.10
C ASP A 60 -3.38 9.34 -11.57
N GLN A 61 -4.61 9.33 -11.05
CA GLN A 61 -4.87 9.28 -9.61
C GLN A 61 -4.39 7.96 -8.99
N VAL A 62 -4.62 6.83 -9.67
CA VAL A 62 -4.12 5.51 -9.21
C VAL A 62 -2.59 5.49 -9.19
N VAL A 63 -1.95 6.04 -10.22
CA VAL A 63 -0.49 6.19 -10.28
C VAL A 63 0.00 7.05 -9.11
N ALA A 64 -0.65 8.17 -8.83
CA ALA A 64 -0.31 9.03 -7.69
C ALA A 64 -0.38 8.28 -6.34
N VAL A 65 -1.35 7.37 -6.17
CA VAL A 65 -1.44 6.51 -4.97
C VAL A 65 -0.21 5.63 -4.82
N PHE A 66 0.20 4.93 -5.88
CA PHE A 66 1.37 4.05 -5.79
C PHE A 66 2.69 4.82 -5.62
N HIS A 67 2.80 6.03 -6.18
CA HIS A 67 3.90 6.93 -5.85
C HIS A 67 3.93 7.31 -4.37
N GLU A 68 2.77 7.57 -3.78
CA GLU A 68 2.68 7.92 -2.37
C GLU A 68 2.94 6.71 -1.46
N VAL A 69 2.49 5.51 -1.84
CA VAL A 69 2.86 4.25 -1.19
C VAL A 69 4.37 4.09 -1.18
N TRP A 70 5.04 4.26 -2.33
CA TRP A 70 6.50 4.21 -2.42
C TRP A 70 7.17 5.21 -1.47
N ARG A 71 6.69 6.45 -1.46
CA ARG A 71 7.24 7.52 -0.62
C ARG A 71 7.05 7.26 0.87
N ARG A 72 5.93 6.65 1.26
CA ARG A 72 5.57 6.38 2.67
C ARG A 72 6.04 5.02 3.17
N ALA A 73 6.44 4.10 2.29
CA ALA A 73 6.87 2.75 2.64
C ALA A 73 7.92 2.68 3.77
N PRO A 74 8.93 3.58 3.87
CA PRO A 74 9.87 3.58 4.99
C PRO A 74 9.25 3.80 6.38
N GLY A 75 8.02 4.31 6.46
CA GLY A 75 7.28 4.49 7.70
C GLY A 75 6.31 3.36 8.04
N PHE A 76 6.23 2.31 7.22
CA PHE A 76 5.36 1.16 7.48
C PHE A 76 5.94 0.27 8.59
N GLU A 77 5.11 -0.09 9.58
CA GLU A 77 5.53 -0.91 10.71
C GLU A 77 5.04 -2.37 10.57
N SER A 78 5.92 -3.34 10.87
CA SER A 78 5.62 -4.77 10.84
C SER A 78 4.69 -5.17 12.00
N GLY A 79 3.40 -4.96 11.79
CA GLY A 79 2.35 -5.14 12.79
C GLY A 79 1.06 -4.39 12.42
N GLU A 80 1.17 -3.43 11.52
CA GLU A 80 0.04 -2.80 10.86
C GLU A 80 -0.60 -3.73 9.80
N ASP A 81 -1.90 -3.56 9.58
CA ASP A 81 -2.58 -4.22 8.46
C ASP A 81 -2.14 -3.57 7.15
N PRO A 82 -1.40 -4.28 6.28
CA PRO A 82 -0.83 -3.67 5.08
C PRO A 82 -1.89 -3.31 4.04
N VAL A 83 -3.04 -4.00 4.03
CA VAL A 83 -4.16 -3.68 3.12
C VAL A 83 -4.80 -2.38 3.58
N ALA A 84 -5.10 -2.27 4.88
CA ALA A 84 -5.67 -1.05 5.45
C ALA A 84 -4.74 0.16 5.23
N TRP A 85 -3.44 -0.01 5.49
CA TRP A 85 -2.46 1.05 5.28
C TRP A 85 -2.42 1.56 3.83
N ILE A 86 -2.41 0.66 2.83
CA ILE A 86 -2.43 1.06 1.41
C ILE A 86 -3.73 1.81 1.07
N LEU A 87 -4.87 1.40 1.62
CA LEU A 87 -6.15 2.05 1.38
C LEU A 87 -6.28 3.41 2.08
N ASP A 88 -5.65 3.57 3.24
CA ASP A 88 -5.55 4.86 3.92
C ASP A 88 -4.71 5.83 3.10
N VAL A 89 -3.58 5.37 2.53
CA VAL A 89 -2.80 6.17 1.57
C VAL A 89 -3.65 6.56 0.37
N ALA A 90 -4.44 5.63 -0.18
CA ALA A 90 -5.33 5.92 -1.32
C ALA A 90 -6.42 6.95 -0.97
N SER A 91 -6.94 6.91 0.26
CA SER A 91 -7.99 7.81 0.74
C SER A 91 -7.47 9.21 1.06
N ASP A 92 -6.19 9.33 1.44
CA ASP A 92 -5.52 10.59 1.72
C ASP A 92 -5.28 11.45 0.47
N ILE A 93 -5.19 10.84 -0.72
CA ILE A 93 -4.96 11.59 -1.95
C ILE A 93 -6.26 12.29 -2.37
N ARG A 94 -6.38 13.55 -1.96
CA ARG A 94 -7.47 14.42 -2.39
C ARG A 94 -7.46 14.63 -3.90
N PRO A 95 -8.64 14.75 -4.55
CA PRO A 95 -8.72 15.15 -5.95
C PRO A 95 -8.10 16.55 -6.12
N GLY A 96 -7.01 16.65 -6.89
CA GLY A 96 -6.36 17.94 -7.21
C GLY A 96 -4.99 18.18 -6.57
N ALA A 97 -4.43 17.23 -5.83
CA ALA A 97 -3.00 17.25 -5.51
C ALA A 97 -2.20 16.93 -6.79
N SER A 98 -1.87 17.96 -7.56
CA SER A 98 -0.98 17.82 -8.72
C SER A 98 0.34 17.19 -8.31
N VAL A 99 0.72 16.11 -8.99
CA VAL A 99 2.12 15.71 -9.06
C VAL A 99 2.88 16.88 -9.68
N PRO A 100 3.88 17.48 -9.02
CA PRO A 100 4.71 18.49 -9.67
C PRO A 100 5.38 17.84 -10.87
N ALA A 101 5.20 18.44 -12.05
CA ALA A 101 5.89 18.01 -13.25
C ALA A 101 7.39 18.01 -12.98
N ALA A 102 8.03 16.85 -13.10
CA ALA A 102 9.48 16.74 -13.04
C ALA A 102 10.08 17.70 -14.09
N SER A 103 10.89 18.64 -13.61
CA SER A 103 11.66 19.59 -14.43
C SER A 103 12.97 18.97 -14.91
#